data_AF-A0A1J4J402-F1
#
_entry.id   AF-A0A1J4J402-F1
#
_cell.length_a   1.000
_cell.length_b   1.000
_cell.length_c   1.000
_cell.angle_alpha   90.00
_cell.angle_beta   90.00
_cell.angle_gamma   90.00
#
_symmetry.space_group_name_H-M   'P 1'
#
loop_
_entity.id
_entity.type
_entity.pdbx_description
1 polymer ?
#
loop_
_entity_poly.entity_id
_entity_poly.type
_entity_poly.pdbx_seq_one_letter_code
_entity_poly.pdbx_strand_id
1 'polypeptide(L)'
;MSKIFDFINTLIENSPSQDKNNTIEYSILCEQYPSKYGSYNKAYKAKVLCVCLIKGDGGAHRFYPPDFERLGLTHIIITENTFRTIGIRKAPFWLNGTNTPNEFNGNPFYNYSINNITANCKPLIVQHREKYNIPAHEPFVGKQYELVIEDDNIVPNDAI
;
A
#
# COMPACT_ATOMS: atom_id res chain seq x y z
N MET A 1 -9.02 -9.54 6.66
CA MET A 1 -8.67 -8.22 6.07
C MET A 1 -8.73 -7.21 7.19
N SER A 2 -7.66 -6.46 7.41
CA SER A 2 -7.40 -5.89 8.73
C SER A 2 -7.16 -4.39 8.65
N LYS A 3 -7.70 -3.62 9.60
CA LYS A 3 -7.24 -2.24 9.84
C LYS A 3 -5.80 -2.29 10.31
N ILE A 4 -5.06 -1.19 10.20
CA ILE A 4 -3.65 -1.13 10.64
C ILE A 4 -3.49 -1.58 12.10
N PHE A 5 -4.44 -1.23 12.98
CA PHE A 5 -4.46 -1.67 14.37
C PHE A 5 -4.44 -3.20 14.50
N ASP A 6 -5.44 -3.88 13.92
CA ASP A 6 -5.56 -5.35 13.96
C ASP A 6 -4.37 -6.02 13.25
N PHE A 7 -3.94 -5.45 12.13
CA PHE A 7 -2.85 -5.97 11.32
C PHE A 7 -1.53 -5.99 12.11
N ILE A 8 -1.17 -4.88 12.75
CA ILE A 8 0.06 -4.77 13.53
C ILE A 8 -0.02 -5.62 14.80
N ASN A 9 -1.15 -5.65 15.49
CA ASN A 9 -1.29 -6.50 16.68
C ASN A 9 -1.18 -7.98 16.35
N THR A 10 -1.77 -8.43 15.24
CA THR A 10 -1.61 -9.82 14.79
C THR A 10 -0.13 -10.15 14.53
N LEU A 11 0.64 -9.22 13.95
CA LEU A 11 2.08 -9.42 13.74
C LEU A 11 2.87 -9.44 15.04
N ILE A 12 2.57 -8.54 15.98
CA ILE A 12 3.21 -8.51 17.31
C ILE A 12 2.92 -9.80 18.09
N GLU A 13 1.68 -10.29 18.08
CA GLU A 13 1.30 -11.54 18.72
C GLU A 13 2.05 -12.75 18.15
N ASN A 14 2.38 -12.71 16.85
CA ASN A 14 3.13 -13.74 16.13
C ASN A 14 4.64 -13.46 16.06
N SER A 15 5.12 -12.43 16.75
CA SER A 15 6.55 -12.08 16.86
C SER A 15 7.20 -12.73 18.10
N PRO A 16 8.55 -12.78 18.17
CA PRO A 16 9.25 -13.27 19.36
C PRO A 16 8.85 -12.53 20.63
N SER A 17 8.83 -13.22 21.79
CA SER A 17 8.30 -12.66 23.06
C SER A 17 8.90 -11.33 23.50
N GLN A 18 10.16 -11.07 23.15
CA GLN A 18 10.86 -9.81 23.42
C GLN A 18 10.20 -8.58 22.76
N ASP A 19 9.38 -8.79 21.73
CA ASP A 19 8.71 -7.77 20.96
C ASP A 19 7.26 -7.56 21.42
N LYS A 20 6.78 -8.22 22.50
CA LYS A 20 5.37 -8.14 22.93
C LYS A 20 5.06 -7.07 23.99
N ASN A 21 6.08 -6.60 24.72
CA ASN A 21 5.89 -5.73 25.89
C ASN A 21 6.51 -4.33 25.74
N ASN A 22 6.94 -3.96 24.53
CA ASN A 22 7.60 -2.71 24.27
C ASN A 22 6.73 -1.75 23.44
N THR A 23 6.97 -0.46 23.59
CA THR A 23 6.59 0.51 22.57
C THR A 23 7.39 0.20 21.32
N ILE A 24 6.69 -0.07 20.21
CA ILE A 24 7.26 -0.49 18.95
C ILE A 24 6.89 0.54 17.91
N GLU A 25 7.92 1.03 17.22
CA GLU A 25 7.72 1.75 15.98
C GLU A 25 7.59 0.72 14.85
N TYR A 26 6.78 1.00 13.85
CA TYR A 26 6.62 0.13 12.69
C TYR A 26 6.72 0.91 11.39
N SER A 27 7.13 0.20 10.35
CA SER A 27 7.15 0.69 8.97
C SER A 27 6.58 -0.36 8.04
N ILE A 28 5.50 -0.03 7.32
CA ILE A 28 4.80 -0.92 6.39
C ILE A 28 5.02 -0.41 4.98
N LEU A 29 5.68 -1.20 4.13
CA LEU A 29 5.79 -0.92 2.71
C LEU A 29 4.53 -1.39 2.00
N CYS A 30 3.86 -0.46 1.33
CA CYS A 30 2.70 -0.73 0.51
C CYS A 30 3.03 -0.62 -0.97
N GLU A 31 2.35 -1.45 -1.75
CA GLU A 31 2.40 -1.41 -3.21
C GLU A 31 1.77 -0.13 -3.78
N GLN A 32 2.14 0.20 -5.01
CA GLN A 32 1.49 1.23 -5.80
C GLN A 32 0.02 0.92 -6.10
N TYR A 33 -0.72 1.97 -6.47
CA TYR A 33 -2.11 1.91 -6.90
C TYR A 33 -3.06 1.26 -5.86
N PRO A 34 -3.17 1.84 -4.66
CA PRO A 34 -4.16 1.37 -3.70
C PRO A 34 -5.57 1.55 -4.27
N SER A 35 -6.40 0.53 -4.10
CA SER A 35 -7.77 0.51 -4.62
C SER A 35 -8.71 1.19 -3.64
N LYS A 36 -9.74 1.89 -4.14
CA LYS A 36 -10.81 2.40 -3.26
C LYS A 36 -11.51 1.22 -2.57
N TYR A 37 -11.85 1.39 -1.31
CA TYR A 37 -12.46 0.35 -0.49
C TYR A 37 -13.79 0.81 0.12
N GLY A 38 -14.84 0.02 -0.12
CA GLY A 38 -16.19 0.30 0.37
C GLY A 38 -16.88 1.45 -0.38
N SER A 39 -18.13 1.71 0.00
CA SER A 39 -18.98 2.75 -0.61
C SER A 39 -18.61 4.16 -0.16
N TYR A 40 -17.78 4.31 0.87
CA TYR A 40 -17.35 5.59 1.40
C TYR A 40 -16.03 6.05 0.76
N ASN A 41 -16.03 7.26 0.21
CA ASN A 41 -14.97 7.84 -0.63
C ASN A 41 -13.61 8.12 0.05
N LYS A 42 -13.35 7.58 1.24
CA LYS A 42 -12.17 7.93 2.05
C LYS A 42 -11.40 6.71 2.56
N ALA A 43 -11.66 5.51 2.06
CA ALA A 43 -10.90 4.32 2.45
C ALA A 43 -10.23 3.67 1.23
N TYR A 44 -9.02 3.20 1.44
CA TYR A 44 -8.17 2.60 0.44
C TYR A 44 -7.66 1.25 0.93
N LYS A 45 -7.66 0.27 0.05
CA LYS A 45 -7.06 -1.04 0.25
C LYS A 45 -5.71 -1.07 -0.44
N ALA A 46 -4.66 -1.24 0.34
CA ALA A 46 -3.28 -1.32 -0.14
C ALA A 46 -2.71 -2.72 0.10
N LYS A 47 -2.00 -3.26 -0.89
CA LYS A 47 -1.26 -4.53 -0.78
C LYS A 47 0.04 -4.27 -0.01
N VAL A 48 0.32 -5.11 0.98
CA VAL A 48 1.55 -5.01 1.79
C VAL A 48 2.67 -5.80 1.12
N LEU A 49 3.84 -5.18 1.03
CA LEU A 49 5.05 -5.80 0.48
C LEU A 49 6.02 -6.23 1.57
N CYS A 50 6.13 -5.45 2.65
CA CYS A 50 7.08 -5.69 3.74
C CYS A 50 6.59 -4.97 5.01
N VAL A 51 6.90 -5.51 6.17
CA VAL A 51 6.66 -4.86 7.47
C VAL A 51 7.91 -4.94 8.32
N CYS A 52 8.30 -3.84 8.94
CA CYS A 52 9.37 -3.77 9.91
C CYS A 52 8.79 -3.37 11.26
N LEU A 53 9.04 -4.16 12.30
CA LEU A 53 8.88 -3.76 13.69
C LEU A 53 10.25 -3.28 14.19
N ILE A 54 10.37 -1.99 14.47
CA ILE A 54 11.59 -1.31 14.86
C ILE A 54 11.65 -1.31 16.39
N LYS A 55 12.78 -1.80 16.90
CA LYS A 55 13.05 -1.93 18.32
C LYS A 55 13.77 -0.67 18.82
N GLY A 56 13.61 -0.36 20.10
CA GLY A 56 14.24 0.81 20.72
C GLY A 56 15.77 0.78 20.74
N ASP A 57 16.39 -0.39 20.49
CA ASP A 57 17.85 -0.57 20.40
C ASP A 57 18.41 -0.33 18.98
N GLY A 58 17.55 0.07 18.02
CA GLY A 58 17.92 0.27 16.61
C GLY A 58 17.83 -0.99 15.75
N GLY A 59 17.52 -2.14 16.33
CA GLY A 59 17.22 -3.37 15.59
C GLY A 59 15.84 -3.30 14.91
N ALA A 60 15.63 -4.15 13.90
CA ALA A 60 14.31 -4.31 13.28
C ALA A 60 14.01 -5.78 12.99
N HIS A 61 12.83 -6.23 13.42
CA HIS A 61 12.28 -7.52 13.00
C HIS A 61 11.45 -7.32 11.74
N ARG A 62 11.78 -8.04 10.67
CA ARG A 62 11.16 -7.87 9.35
C ARG A 62 10.24 -9.05 9.05
N PHE A 63 9.04 -8.73 8.58
CA PHE A 63 8.10 -9.66 8.00
C PHE A 63 8.02 -9.46 6.49
N TYR A 64 8.10 -10.56 5.79
CA TYR A 64 8.01 -10.65 4.34
C TYR A 64 6.70 -11.35 3.93
N PRO A 65 6.32 -11.32 2.63
CA PRO A 65 5.02 -11.82 2.20
C PRO A 65 4.63 -13.19 2.76
N PRO A 66 5.48 -14.23 2.74
CA PRO A 66 5.12 -15.53 3.31
C PRO A 66 4.74 -15.48 4.80
N ASP A 67 5.36 -14.58 5.57
CA ASP A 67 5.19 -14.49 7.02
C ASP A 67 3.81 -13.96 7.43
N PHE A 68 3.26 -13.03 6.64
CA PHE A 68 1.97 -12.41 6.89
C PHE A 68 0.86 -12.99 6.00
N GLU A 69 1.18 -13.58 4.85
CA GLU A 69 0.23 -14.31 4.00
C GLU A 69 -0.35 -15.53 4.72
N ARG A 70 0.50 -16.29 5.45
CA ARG A 70 0.03 -17.42 6.29
C ARG A 70 -0.96 -17.01 7.37
N LEU A 71 -0.99 -15.73 7.74
CA LEU A 71 -1.91 -15.14 8.72
C LEU A 71 -3.13 -14.49 8.06
N GLY A 72 -3.27 -14.58 6.74
CA GLY A 72 -4.33 -13.90 5.99
C GLY A 72 -4.16 -12.38 5.90
N LEU A 73 -2.96 -11.85 6.16
CA LEU A 73 -2.63 -10.43 6.25
C LEU A 73 -1.97 -9.90 4.97
N THR A 74 -2.68 -9.94 3.83
CA THR A 74 -2.12 -9.48 2.54
C THR A 74 -2.33 -7.99 2.26
N HIS A 75 -3.37 -7.42 2.85
CA HIS A 75 -3.80 -6.05 2.59
C HIS A 75 -4.20 -5.35 3.88
N ILE A 76 -4.01 -4.04 3.87
CA ILE A 76 -4.46 -3.13 4.92
C ILE A 76 -5.48 -2.14 4.40
N ILE A 77 -6.40 -1.75 5.27
CA ILE A 77 -7.31 -0.63 5.01
C ILE A 77 -6.74 0.64 5.61
N ILE A 78 -6.59 1.65 4.75
CA ILE A 78 -6.09 2.98 5.08
C ILE A 78 -7.24 3.97 4.90
N THR A 79 -7.53 4.72 5.96
CA THR A 79 -8.57 5.75 5.92
C THR A 79 -7.93 7.11 5.74
N GLU A 80 -8.36 7.84 4.72
CA GLU A 80 -7.96 9.23 4.52
C GLU A 80 -8.56 10.14 5.59
N ASN A 81 -7.79 11.17 5.92
CA ASN A 81 -8.26 12.32 6.68
C ASN A 81 -7.51 13.57 6.21
N THR A 82 -7.75 14.72 6.85
CA THR A 82 -7.11 15.99 6.49
C THR A 82 -5.58 15.96 6.51
N PHE A 83 -4.97 15.05 7.29
CA PHE A 83 -3.53 14.89 7.40
C PHE A 83 -2.98 13.71 6.59
N ARG A 84 -3.86 12.86 6.05
CA ARG A 84 -3.51 11.59 5.39
C ARG A 84 -4.31 11.48 4.10
N THR A 85 -3.71 11.91 3.00
CA THR A 85 -4.33 11.81 1.67
C THR A 85 -3.62 10.73 0.86
N ILE A 86 -4.40 9.80 0.31
CA ILE A 86 -3.98 8.74 -0.61
C ILE A 86 -4.70 8.94 -1.94
N GLY A 87 -3.93 9.15 -3.00
CA GLY A 87 -4.45 9.09 -4.36
C GLY A 87 -4.48 7.66 -4.90
N ILE A 88 -5.42 7.36 -5.78
CA ILE A 88 -5.44 6.07 -6.53
C ILE A 88 -4.18 5.86 -7.40
N ARG A 89 -3.47 6.95 -7.76
CA ARG A 89 -2.21 6.91 -8.53
C ARG A 89 -0.97 6.95 -7.65
N LYS A 90 -1.08 6.59 -6.36
CA LYS A 90 0.04 6.60 -5.42
C LYS A 90 1.09 5.58 -5.87
N ALA A 91 2.33 6.04 -6.03
CA ALA A 91 3.52 5.18 -6.14
C ALA A 91 3.68 4.34 -4.85
N PRO A 92 4.57 3.33 -4.79
CA PRO A 92 4.76 2.59 -3.54
C PRO A 92 5.11 3.56 -2.40
N PHE A 93 4.65 3.25 -1.19
CA PHE A 93 4.69 4.19 -0.07
C PHE A 93 4.86 3.46 1.26
N TRP A 94 5.35 4.18 2.25
CA TRP A 94 5.51 3.71 3.62
C TRP A 94 4.37 4.22 4.50
N LEU A 95 3.88 3.35 5.37
CA LEU A 95 3.12 3.74 6.55
C LEU A 95 3.98 3.57 7.78
N ASN A 96 4.22 4.66 8.50
CA ASN A 96 5.08 4.65 9.67
C ASN A 96 4.28 5.04 10.90
N GLY A 97 4.39 4.31 12.00
CA GLY A 97 3.63 4.62 13.21
C GLY A 97 4.17 3.90 14.43
N THR A 98 3.43 3.98 15.53
CA THR A 98 3.75 3.28 16.77
C THR A 98 2.58 2.44 17.23
N ASN A 99 2.84 1.40 18.02
CA ASN A 99 1.80 0.59 18.65
C ASN A 99 1.12 1.30 19.86
N THR A 100 1.25 2.62 19.99
CA THR A 100 0.59 3.40 21.04
C THR A 100 -0.90 3.52 20.71
N PRO A 101 -1.79 2.86 21.47
CA PRO A 101 -3.22 2.87 21.17
C PRO A 101 -3.79 4.26 21.41
N ASN A 102 -4.63 4.69 20.47
CA ASN A 102 -5.51 5.84 20.59
C ASN A 102 -6.95 5.31 20.52
N GLU A 103 -7.92 6.08 20.98
CA GLU A 103 -9.33 5.68 20.96
C GLU A 103 -10.19 6.76 20.30
N PHE A 104 -11.13 6.35 19.47
CA PHE A 104 -12.16 7.21 18.92
C PHE A 104 -13.51 6.48 18.96
N ASN A 105 -14.50 7.03 19.66
CA ASN A 105 -15.81 6.42 19.85
C ASN A 105 -15.73 4.94 20.31
N GLY A 106 -14.91 4.64 21.32
CA GLY A 106 -14.74 3.27 21.84
C GLY A 106 -14.00 2.31 20.91
N ASN A 107 -13.48 2.78 19.77
CA ASN A 107 -12.72 1.96 18.83
C ASN A 107 -11.23 2.29 18.93
N PRO A 108 -10.36 1.32 19.25
CA PRO A 108 -8.93 1.56 19.30
C PRO A 108 -8.34 1.69 17.89
N PHE A 109 -7.32 2.53 17.76
CA PHE A 109 -6.58 2.71 16.52
C PHE A 109 -5.13 3.14 16.77
N TYR A 110 -4.28 2.98 15.75
CA TYR A 110 -2.92 3.52 15.77
C TYR A 110 -2.80 4.75 14.87
N ASN A 111 -2.04 5.73 15.35
CA ASN A 111 -1.61 6.84 14.53
C ASN A 111 -0.43 6.43 13.65
N TYR A 112 -0.44 6.90 12.41
CA TYR A 112 0.60 6.65 11.43
C TYR A 112 0.73 7.84 10.47
N SER A 113 1.88 7.97 9.82
CA SER A 113 2.13 8.87 8.72
C SER A 113 2.19 8.10 7.40
N ILE A 114 2.06 8.83 6.29
CA ILE A 114 2.21 8.28 4.94
C ILE A 114 3.41 8.97 4.31
N ASN A 115 4.45 8.21 3.99
CA ASN A 115 5.66 8.74 3.39
C ASN A 115 5.87 8.13 1.99
N ASN A 116 6.33 8.94 1.05
CA ASN A 116 6.76 8.42 -0.24
C ASN A 116 8.03 7.57 -0.06
N ILE A 117 8.22 6.57 -0.91
CA ILE A 117 9.51 5.89 -1.02
C ILE A 117 10.60 6.87 -1.50
N THR A 118 11.84 6.62 -1.11
CA THR A 118 13.00 7.31 -1.69
C THR A 118 13.35 6.72 -3.06
N ALA A 119 14.14 7.45 -3.86
CA ALA A 119 14.59 6.94 -5.17
C ALA A 119 15.34 5.60 -5.04
N ASN A 120 16.16 5.46 -3.98
CA ASN A 120 16.96 4.28 -3.70
C ASN A 120 16.11 3.04 -3.35
N CYS A 121 14.87 3.22 -2.88
CA CYS A 121 13.98 2.11 -2.60
C CYS A 121 13.40 1.46 -3.87
N LYS A 122 13.29 2.20 -4.98
CA LYS A 122 12.69 1.67 -6.23
C LYS A 122 13.34 0.37 -6.73
N PRO A 123 14.68 0.28 -6.92
CA PRO A 123 15.30 -0.96 -7.36
C PRO A 123 15.15 -2.09 -6.34
N LEU A 124 15.17 -1.76 -5.03
CA LEU A 124 14.99 -2.75 -3.97
C LEU A 124 13.58 -3.37 -4.00
N ILE A 125 12.56 -2.59 -4.37
CA ILE A 125 11.19 -3.10 -4.53
C ILE A 125 11.12 -4.10 -5.68
N VAL A 126 11.82 -3.86 -6.78
CA VAL A 126 11.87 -4.80 -7.92
C VAL A 126 12.51 -6.12 -7.48
N GLN A 127 13.67 -6.07 -6.84
CA GLN A 127 14.34 -7.26 -6.31
C GLN A 127 13.49 -8.00 -5.27
N HIS A 128 12.78 -7.25 -4.42
CA HIS A 128 11.87 -7.81 -3.43
C HIS A 128 10.71 -8.56 -4.08
N ARG A 129 10.12 -7.99 -5.14
CA ARG A 129 9.06 -8.65 -5.92
C ARG A 129 9.57 -9.93 -6.55
N GLU A 130 10.73 -9.92 -7.18
CA GLU A 130 11.33 -11.10 -7.79
C GLU A 130 11.57 -12.21 -6.74
N LYS A 131 12.19 -11.84 -5.61
CA LYS A 131 12.51 -12.80 -4.54
C LYS A 131 11.28 -13.52 -3.98
N TYR A 132 10.17 -12.81 -3.83
CA TYR A 132 8.93 -13.35 -3.25
C TYR A 132 7.85 -13.64 -4.29
N ASN A 133 8.20 -13.68 -5.58
CA ASN A 133 7.30 -13.95 -6.70
C ASN A 133 6.02 -13.09 -6.68
N ILE A 134 6.18 -11.80 -6.38
CA ILE A 134 5.08 -10.84 -6.32
C ILE A 134 4.90 -10.23 -7.71
N PRO A 135 3.75 -10.41 -8.38
CA PRO A 135 3.51 -9.77 -9.67
C PRO A 135 3.49 -8.25 -9.48
N ALA A 136 4.19 -7.55 -10.37
CA ALA A 136 4.12 -6.11 -10.44
C ALA A 136 2.71 -5.67 -10.87
N HIS A 137 2.23 -4.56 -10.32
CA HIS A 137 0.98 -3.99 -10.79
C HIS A 137 1.19 -3.35 -12.17
N GLU A 138 0.57 -3.91 -13.20
CA GLU A 138 0.54 -3.36 -14.55
C GLU A 138 -0.76 -2.55 -14.76
N PRO A 139 -0.69 -1.23 -14.97
CA PRO A 139 -1.86 -0.46 -15.33
C PRO A 139 -2.35 -0.89 -16.72
N PHE A 140 -3.66 -1.07 -16.88
CA PHE A 140 -4.24 -1.24 -18.21
C PHE A 140 -4.03 0.04 -19.03
N VAL A 141 -3.41 -0.09 -20.20
CA VAL A 141 -3.22 0.99 -21.17
C VAL A 141 -4.08 0.68 -22.39
N GLY A 142 -5.17 1.43 -22.56
CA GLY A 142 -6.00 1.34 -23.75
C GLY A 142 -5.31 1.93 -24.99
N LYS A 143 -5.74 1.49 -26.17
CA LYS A 143 -5.36 2.16 -27.44
C LYS A 143 -6.27 3.36 -27.64
N GLN A 144 -5.68 4.52 -27.93
CA GLN A 144 -6.41 5.71 -28.32
C GLN A 144 -6.37 5.83 -29.85
N TYR A 145 -7.54 6.00 -30.47
CA TYR A 145 -7.61 6.41 -31.87
C TYR A 145 -7.42 7.92 -31.96
N GLU A 146 -6.77 8.37 -33.04
CA GLU A 146 -6.66 9.79 -33.33
C GLU A 146 -8.04 10.37 -33.63
N LEU A 147 -8.29 11.59 -33.16
CA LEU A 147 -9.50 12.32 -33.49
C LEU A 147 -9.37 12.82 -34.93
N VAL A 148 -10.14 12.22 -35.84
CA VAL A 148 -10.23 12.66 -37.23
C VAL A 148 -11.50 13.49 -37.40
N ILE A 149 -11.36 14.66 -38.04
CA ILE A 149 -12.50 15.42 -38.56
C ILE A 149 -12.57 15.08 -40.04
N GLU A 150 -13.58 14.32 -40.46
CA GLU A 150 -13.85 14.06 -41.86
C GLU A 150 -14.41 15.35 -42.48
N ASP A 151 -13.78 15.84 -43.55
CA ASP A 151 -14.33 16.93 -44.35
C ASP A 151 -15.32 16.29 -45.34
N ASP A 152 -16.61 16.47 -45.08
CA ASP A 152 -17.72 15.94 -45.90
C ASP A 152 -17.68 16.42 -47.38
N ASN A 153 -16.73 17.28 -47.75
CA ASN A 153 -16.57 17.84 -49.10
C ASN A 153 -15.53 17.15 -49.99
N ILE A 154 -14.84 16.10 -49.53
CA ILE A 154 -13.88 15.36 -50.37
C ILE A 154 -14.58 14.15 -51.00
N VAL A 155 -15.07 14.35 -52.24
CA VAL A 155 -15.51 13.24 -53.10
C VAL A 155 -14.28 12.38 -53.45
N PRO A 156 -14.32 11.04 -53.27
CA PRO A 156 -13.21 10.17 -53.66
C PRO A 156 -12.90 10.31 -55.15
N ASN A 157 -11.63 10.52 -55.47
CA ASN A 157 -11.14 10.69 -56.85
C ASN A 157 -11.09 9.37 -57.65
N ASP A 158 -11.61 8.27 -57.10
CA ASP A 158 -11.57 6.93 -57.69
C ASP A 158 -12.82 6.61 -58.54
N ALA A 159 -13.27 7.60 -59.32
CA ALA A 159 -14.34 7.43 -60.30
C ALA A 159 -13.98 8.11 -61.63
N ILE A 160 -12.87 7.69 -62.26
CA ILE A 160 -12.65 7.79 -63.72
C ILE A 160 -11.97 6.51 -64.20
#